data_AF-A0A356GEB2-F1
#
_entry.id   AF-A0A356GEB2-F1
#
_cell.length_a   1.000
_cell.length_b   1.000
_cell.length_c   1.000
_cell.angle_alpha   90.00
_cell.angle_beta   90.00
_cell.angle_gamma   90.00
#
_symmetry.space_group_name_H-M   'P 1'
#
loop_
_entity.id
_entity.type
_entity.pdbx_description
1 polymer ?
#
loop_
_entity_poly.entity_id
_entity_poly.type
_entity_poly.pdbx_seq_one_letter_code
_entity_poly.pdbx_strand_id
1 'polypeptide(L)' 'MKDTHGEGRLPDFVAKDIARCLLPSIVAYFESEEGKNAFAEWMEKKNALQNEKLVAQSKKDGE' A
#
# COMPACT_ATOMS: atom_id res chain seq x y z
N MET A 1 -24.59 -4.77 -22.29
CA MET A 1 -24.13 -4.08 -21.07
C MET A 1 -23.10 -4.99 -20.42
N LYS A 2 -21.90 -4.48 -20.11
CA LYS A 2 -20.90 -5.29 -19.41
C LYS A 2 -21.19 -5.14 -17.92
N ASP A 3 -21.86 -6.13 -17.35
CA ASP A 3 -22.06 -6.22 -15.91
C ASP A 3 -20.71 -6.63 -15.29
N THR A 4 -19.82 -5.66 -15.08
CA THR A 4 -18.60 -5.81 -14.26
C THR A 4 -18.84 -5.24 -12.87
N HIS A 5 -20.01 -5.49 -12.28
CA HIS A 5 -20.17 -5.44 -10.84
C HIS A 5 -20.23 -6.86 -10.32
N GLY A 6 -19.04 -7.46 -10.25
CA GLY A 6 -18.75 -8.54 -9.32
C GLY A 6 -18.84 -7.99 -7.89
N GLU A 7 -20.02 -7.56 -7.47
CA GLU A 7 -20.34 -7.36 -6.07
C GLU A 7 -20.54 -8.74 -5.43
N GLY A 8 -19.44 -9.50 -5.34
CA GLY A 8 -19.26 -10.42 -4.23
C GLY A 8 -19.08 -9.57 -2.99
N ARG A 9 -20.14 -8.88 -2.55
CA ARG A 9 -20.13 -8.00 -1.39
C ARG A 9 -19.96 -8.91 -0.18
N LEU A 10 -18.70 -9.12 0.20
CA LEU A 10 -18.33 -9.88 1.38
C LEU A 10 -19.13 -9.30 2.56
N PRO A 11 -19.97 -10.10 3.24
CA PRO A 11 -20.75 -9.56 4.34
C PRO A 11 -19.82 -8.96 5.40
N ASP A 12 -20.22 -7.83 5.98
CA ASP A 12 -19.40 -7.09 6.94
C ASP A 12 -18.89 -7.95 8.09
N PHE A 13 -19.69 -8.92 8.56
CA PHE A 13 -19.28 -9.83 9.62
C PHE A 13 -18.10 -10.72 9.19
N VAL A 14 -18.09 -11.17 7.94
CA VAL A 14 -16.99 -11.99 7.39
C VAL A 14 -15.73 -11.13 7.22
N ALA A 15 -15.88 -9.89 6.73
CA ALA A 15 -14.76 -8.97 6.64
C ALA A 15 -14.15 -8.67 8.03
N LYS A 16 -15.01 -8.47 9.03
CA LYS A 16 -14.59 -8.25 10.43
C LYS A 16 -13.92 -9.49 11.01
N ASP A 17 -14.43 -10.68 10.76
CA ASP A 17 -13.83 -11.93 11.24
C ASP A 17 -12.44 -12.14 10.63
N ILE A 18 -12.29 -11.90 9.32
CA ILE A 18 -10.98 -11.93 8.65
C ILE A 18 -10.04 -10.91 9.28
N ALA A 19 -10.49 -9.66 9.48
CA ALA A 19 -9.68 -8.63 10.11
C ALA A 19 -9.27 -9.02 11.54
N ARG A 20 -10.18 -9.56 12.35
CA ARG A 20 -9.90 -10.01 13.72
C ARG A 20 -8.83 -11.11 13.75
N CYS A 21 -8.86 -12.02 12.79
CA CYS A 21 -7.88 -13.10 12.68
C CYS A 21 -6.50 -12.61 12.20
N LEU A 22 -6.47 -11.70 11.23
CA LEU A 22 -5.22 -11.30 10.57
C LEU A 22 -4.54 -10.09 11.22
N LEU A 23 -5.30 -9.17 11.81
CA LEU A 23 -4.78 -7.93 12.38
C LEU A 23 -3.68 -8.15 13.44
N PRO A 24 -3.80 -9.12 14.38
CA PRO A 24 -2.73 -9.36 15.36
C PRO A 24 -1.41 -9.76 14.70
N SER A 25 -1.46 -10.61 13.68
CA SER A 25 -0.28 -11.06 12.94
C SER A 25 0.35 -9.92 12.14
N ILE A 26 -0.47 -9.07 11.52
CA ILE A 26 -0.01 -7.88 10.80
C ILE A 26 0.68 -6.90 11.75
N VAL A 27 0.09 -6.64 12.92
CA VAL A 27 0.68 -5.75 13.93
C VAL A 27 2.00 -6.32 14.45
N ALA A 28 2.05 -7.61 14.78
CA ALA A 28 3.27 -8.27 15.22
C ALA A 28 4.40 -8.17 14.19
N TYR A 29 4.09 -8.38 12.91
CA TYR A 29 5.07 -8.21 11.83
C TYR A 29 5.50 -6.75 11.70
N PHE A 30 4.57 -5.80 11.72
CA PHE A 30 4.88 -4.37 11.60
C PHE A 30 5.78 -3.86 12.73
N GLU A 31 5.62 -4.37 13.94
CA GLU A 31 6.43 -4.00 15.10
C GLU A 31 7.78 -4.73 15.17
N SER A 32 7.92 -5.84 14.45
CA SER A 32 9.18 -6.58 14.33
C SER A 32 10.28 -5.77 13.65
N GLU A 33 11.52 -6.15 13.90
CA GLU A 33 12.69 -5.53 13.25
C GLU A 33 12.65 -5.73 11.72
N GLU A 34 12.25 -6.91 11.28
CA GLU A 34 12.08 -7.22 9.85
C GLU A 34 11.06 -6.29 9.18
N GLY A 35 9.88 -6.11 9.80
CA GLY A 35 8.84 -5.24 9.28
C GLY A 35 9.27 -3.77 9.23
N LYS A 36 10.00 -3.30 10.23
CA LYS A 36 10.56 -1.94 10.27
C LYS A 36 11.59 -1.71 9.16
N ASN A 37 12.48 -2.67 8.93
CA ASN A 37 13.49 -2.59 7.87
C ASN A 37 12.83 -2.61 6.48
N ALA A 38 11.88 -3.52 6.25
CA ALA A 38 11.12 -3.58 5.01
C ALA A 38 10.36 -2.26 4.74
N PHE A 39 9.80 -1.65 5.78
CA PHE A 39 9.13 -0.35 5.66
C PHE A 39 10.11 0.79 5.35
N ALA A 40 11.28 0.82 5.97
CA ALA A 40 12.32 1.81 5.71
C ALA A 40 12.80 1.76 4.25
N GLU A 41 13.10 0.56 3.73
CA GLU A 41 13.49 0.37 2.33
C GLU A 41 12.40 0.83 1.36
N TRP A 42 11.14 0.54 1.68
CA TRP A 42 10.02 0.98 0.86
C TRP A 42 9.90 2.51 0.84
N MET A 43 10.08 3.18 1.98
CA MET A 43 10.07 4.64 2.07
C MET A 43 11.21 5.28 1.27
N GLU A 44 12.41 4.71 1.32
CA GLU A 44 13.55 5.19 0.55
C GLU A 44 13.29 5.11 -0.96
N LYS A 45 12.80 3.97 -1.44
CA LYS A 45 12.40 3.77 -2.85
C LYS A 45 11.32 4.78 -3.27
N LYS A 46 10.33 5.02 -2.41
CA LYS A 46 9.25 5.98 -2.70
C LYS A 46 9.77 7.41 -2.82
N ASN A 47 10.66 7.82 -1.92
CA ASN A 47 11.26 9.16 -1.95
C ASN A 47 12.14 9.34 -3.21
N ALA A 48 12.91 8.33 -3.58
CA ALA A 48 13.69 8.34 -4.82
C ALA A 48 12.78 8.52 -6.05
N LEU A 49 11.69 7.76 -6.15
CA LEU A 49 10.72 7.87 -7.25
C LEU A 49 10.01 9.23 -7.27
N GLN A 50 9.71 9.83 -6.12
CA GLN A 50 9.11 11.17 -6.06
C GLN A 50 10.10 12.24 -6.51
N ASN A 51 11.36 12.15 -6.10
CA ASN A 51 12.42 13.05 -6.52
C ASN A 51 12.66 12.95 -8.04
N GLU A 52 12.66 11.74 -8.60
CA GLU A 52 12.76 11.53 -10.04
C GLU A 52 11.58 12.13 -10.81
N LYS A 53 10.34 11.98 -10.30
CA LYS A 53 9.16 12.60 -10.91
C LYS A 53 9.22 14.13 -10.89
N LEU A 54 9.69 14.73 -9.80
CA LEU A 54 9.88 16.17 -9.69
C LEU A 54 10.93 16.68 -10.69
N VAL A 55 12.08 16.01 -10.79
CA VAL A 55 13.15 16.35 -11.75
C VAL A 55 12.69 16.20 -13.21
N ALA A 56 11.87 15.20 -13.51
CA ALA A 56 11.33 14.98 -14.85
C ALA A 56 10.27 16.03 -15.25
N GLN A 57 9.48 16.54 -14.29
CA GLN A 57 8.53 17.63 -14.54
C GLN A 57 9.24 18.97 -14.78
N SER A 58 10.27 19.30 -13.99
CA SER A 58 11.03 20.55 -14.18
C SER A 58 11.77 20.64 -15.52
N LYS A 59 11.97 19.52 -16.23
CA LYS A 59 12.52 19.52 -17.60
C LYS A 59 11.48 19.71 -18.70
N LYS A 60 10.17 19.53 -18.41
CA LYS A 60 9.10 19.70 -19.40
C LYS A 60 8.58 21.13 -19.50
N ASP A 61 8.74 21.93 -18.46
CA ASP A 61 8.23 23.30 -18.41
C ASP A 61 9.25 24.34 -18.93
N GLY A 62 10.34 23.88 -19.55
CA GLY A 62 11.45 24.72 -20.03
C GLY A 62 11.73 24.65 -21.54
N GLU A 63 10.81 24.10 -22.35
CA GLU A 63 10.88 24.10 -23.82
C GLU A 63 9.72 24.88 -24.46
#